data_AF-A0A7C5UMV6-F1
#
_entry.id   AF-A0A7C5UMV6-F1
#
_cell.length_a   1.000
_cell.length_b   1.000
_cell.length_c   1.000
_cell.angle_alpha   90.00
_cell.angle_beta   90.00
_cell.angle_gamma   90.00
#
_symmetry.space_group_name_H-M   'P 1'
#
loop_
_entity.id
_entity.type
_entity.pdbx_description
1 polymer ?
#
loop_
_entity_poly.entity_id
_entity_poly.type
_entity_poly.pdbx_seq_one_letter_code
_entity_poly.pdbx_strand_id
1 'polypeptide(L)'
;MERWLAETLRGVHEHLLHADAPVWAALGTLLRDLSLSWNYLPETTQRELEPILQSVQPLSEGSAQVLLEELSAYEKAIGRALAQAPFIRYPAVRDALVAYERMSVLPAEANRARIEALLTAGALAEPQAALPARAETLVRTLYAGQPFAEYNASTAALLGLAFLQANGIAVSLTEEQASQLVHAIAHQQPLALPDTPTTPDPRAWSDILDELAMRYREPLARAERALRETQLVRLENLPTPIRTALQPTPGPSFEWRYLTLQDLIWINTEVTKSPQRYSYDRLEEATYYQYSYRQSRDVPLQAARFLWGYLKYRPFARGNLATALIAVLAFLEVNGYDTRLPAEQAAEWLLQVVQRRKHPLDAIRQIAAPTPLGKQPTPLRELVHHLIEHYEEALHRLHEQESPRVRT
;
A
#
# COMPACT_ATOMS: atom_id res chain seq x y z
N MET A 1 0.61 -39.53 1.69
CA MET A 1 -0.62 -39.06 1.06
C MET A 1 -0.86 -37.58 1.28
N GLU A 2 -1.19 -37.10 2.49
CA GLU A 2 -1.49 -35.67 2.73
C GLU A 2 -0.29 -34.71 2.64
N ARG A 3 0.94 -35.23 2.73
CA ARG A 3 2.16 -34.42 2.72
C ARG A 3 2.31 -33.56 1.46
N TRP A 4 2.12 -34.14 0.28
CA TRP A 4 2.33 -33.42 -0.98
C TRP A 4 1.26 -32.35 -1.23
N LEU A 5 0.03 -32.59 -0.77
CA LEU A 5 -1.02 -31.58 -0.78
C LEU A 5 -0.64 -30.41 0.13
N ALA A 6 -0.20 -30.67 1.36
CA ALA A 6 0.25 -29.63 2.29
C ALA A 6 1.44 -28.82 1.76
N GLU A 7 2.43 -29.48 1.15
CA GLU A 7 3.57 -28.81 0.51
C GLU A 7 3.12 -27.94 -0.69
N THR A 8 2.20 -28.43 -1.52
CA THR A 8 1.66 -27.68 -2.66
C THR A 8 0.84 -26.47 -2.21
N LEU A 9 -0.03 -26.65 -1.20
CA LEU A 9 -0.81 -25.55 -0.60
C LEU A 9 0.12 -24.44 -0.09
N ARG A 10 1.21 -24.81 0.60
CA ARG A 10 2.22 -23.85 1.08
C ARG A 10 2.91 -23.12 -0.07
N GLY A 11 3.34 -23.85 -1.11
CA GLY A 11 3.99 -23.23 -2.28
C GLY A 11 3.08 -22.23 -2.99
N VAL A 12 1.81 -22.57 -3.22
CA VAL A 12 0.84 -21.64 -3.82
C VAL A 12 0.53 -20.46 -2.90
N HIS A 13 0.41 -20.70 -1.60
CA HIS A 13 0.23 -19.65 -0.59
C HIS A 13 1.36 -18.61 -0.64
N GLU A 14 2.61 -19.05 -0.66
CA GLU A 14 3.79 -18.19 -0.76
C GLU A 14 3.81 -17.37 -2.06
N HIS A 15 3.43 -17.96 -3.20
CA HIS A 15 3.36 -17.24 -4.46
C HIS A 15 2.25 -16.17 -4.49
N LEU A 16 1.05 -16.50 -4.01
CA LEU A 16 -0.07 -15.56 -3.92
C LEU A 16 0.21 -14.41 -2.93
N LEU A 17 1.07 -14.63 -1.93
CA LEU A 17 1.54 -13.58 -1.03
C LEU A 17 2.42 -12.53 -1.72
N HIS A 18 2.98 -12.78 -2.90
CA HIS A 18 3.93 -11.86 -3.54
C HIS A 18 3.53 -11.39 -4.94
N ALA A 19 2.65 -12.11 -5.64
CA ALA A 19 2.27 -11.79 -7.01
C ALA A 19 0.77 -11.96 -7.28
N ASP A 20 0.23 -11.05 -8.10
CA ASP A 20 -1.11 -11.15 -8.66
C ASP A 20 -1.00 -11.85 -10.03
N ALA A 21 -0.90 -13.18 -10.05
CA ALA A 21 -0.83 -13.95 -11.28
C ALA A 21 -2.09 -14.81 -11.49
N PRO A 22 -2.73 -14.77 -12.68
CA PRO A 22 -3.96 -15.52 -12.95
C PRO A 22 -3.83 -17.03 -12.74
N VAL A 23 -2.69 -17.62 -13.12
CA VAL A 23 -2.44 -19.07 -12.99
C VAL A 23 -2.43 -19.48 -11.51
N TRP A 24 -1.71 -18.74 -10.67
CA TRP A 24 -1.64 -19.01 -9.23
C TRP A 24 -3.00 -18.83 -8.55
N ALA A 25 -3.81 -17.86 -8.98
CA ALA A 25 -5.15 -17.64 -8.43
C ALA A 25 -6.12 -18.77 -8.80
N ALA A 26 -6.09 -19.23 -10.06
CA ALA A 26 -6.89 -20.36 -10.52
C ALA A 26 -6.48 -21.65 -9.80
N LEU A 27 -5.17 -21.93 -9.72
CA LEU A 27 -4.64 -23.08 -9.00
C LEU A 27 -4.97 -23.03 -7.51
N GLY A 28 -4.87 -21.87 -6.87
CA GLY A 28 -5.26 -21.69 -5.47
C GLY A 28 -6.73 -21.99 -5.21
N THR A 29 -7.63 -21.59 -6.11
CA THR A 29 -9.06 -21.92 -6.00
C THR A 29 -9.29 -23.42 -6.07
N LEU A 30 -8.68 -24.09 -7.04
CA LEU A 30 -8.83 -25.54 -7.23
C LEU A 30 -8.22 -26.33 -6.06
N LEU A 31 -7.06 -25.90 -5.54
CA LEU A 31 -6.41 -26.51 -4.38
C LEU A 31 -7.18 -26.28 -3.07
N ARG A 32 -7.82 -25.13 -2.89
CA ARG A 32 -8.73 -24.89 -1.77
C ARG A 32 -9.85 -25.92 -1.79
N ASP A 33 -10.51 -26.08 -2.94
CA ASP A 33 -11.63 -27.00 -3.09
C ASP A 33 -11.18 -28.46 -2.91
N LEU A 34 -10.00 -28.81 -3.43
CA LEU A 34 -9.36 -30.10 -3.20
C LEU A 34 -9.08 -30.35 -1.71
N SER A 35 -8.52 -29.37 -1.00
CA SER A 35 -8.22 -29.50 0.43
C SER A 35 -9.48 -29.71 1.27
N LEU A 36 -10.54 -28.94 1.00
CA LEU A 36 -11.83 -29.06 1.70
C LEU A 36 -12.53 -30.39 1.44
N SER A 37 -12.34 -30.96 0.26
CA SER A 37 -13.00 -32.20 -0.16
C SER A 37 -12.13 -33.45 -0.03
N TRP A 38 -10.86 -33.32 0.36
CA TRP A 38 -9.87 -34.39 0.34
C TRP A 38 -10.38 -35.68 0.98
N ASN A 39 -10.91 -35.59 2.21
CA ASN A 39 -11.42 -36.72 2.97
C ASN A 39 -12.73 -37.33 2.44
N TYR A 40 -13.37 -36.68 1.46
CA TYR A 40 -14.60 -37.12 0.80
C TYR A 40 -14.35 -37.67 -0.61
N LEU A 41 -13.11 -37.60 -1.09
CA LEU A 41 -12.72 -38.22 -2.36
C LEU A 41 -12.61 -39.74 -2.20
N PRO A 42 -12.94 -40.52 -3.24
CA PRO A 42 -12.64 -41.95 -3.27
C PRO A 42 -11.13 -42.20 -3.07
N GLU A 43 -10.77 -43.23 -2.32
CA GLU A 43 -9.36 -43.59 -2.09
C GLU A 43 -8.58 -43.79 -3.41
N THR A 44 -9.25 -44.29 -4.46
CA THR A 44 -8.65 -44.44 -5.79
C THR A 44 -8.21 -43.09 -6.37
N THR A 45 -9.07 -42.07 -6.27
CA THR A 45 -8.78 -40.71 -6.75
C THR A 45 -7.69 -40.05 -5.90
N GLN A 46 -7.69 -40.25 -4.58
CA GLN A 46 -6.61 -39.75 -3.72
C GLN A 46 -5.24 -40.34 -4.12
N ARG A 47 -5.19 -41.64 -4.41
CA ARG A 47 -3.97 -42.34 -4.87
C ARG A 47 -3.51 -41.90 -6.26
N GLU A 48 -4.42 -41.50 -7.13
CA GLU A 48 -4.10 -40.92 -8.45
C GLU A 48 -3.57 -39.49 -8.35
N LEU A 49 -4.11 -38.68 -7.43
CA LEU A 49 -3.69 -37.29 -7.23
C LEU A 49 -2.34 -37.16 -6.52
N GLU A 50 -1.98 -38.10 -5.64
CA GLU A 50 -0.70 -38.06 -4.90
C GLU A 50 0.54 -37.95 -5.82
N PRO A 51 0.73 -38.81 -6.85
CA PRO A 51 1.89 -38.71 -7.73
C PRO A 51 1.86 -37.44 -8.60
N ILE A 52 0.68 -36.90 -8.92
CA ILE A 52 0.54 -35.62 -9.65
C ILE A 52 1.07 -34.48 -8.78
N LEU A 53 0.68 -34.41 -7.51
CA LEU A 53 1.15 -33.39 -6.56
C LEU A 53 2.65 -33.52 -6.27
N GLN A 54 3.18 -34.74 -6.28
CA GLN A 54 4.60 -35.01 -6.08
C GLN A 54 5.45 -34.58 -7.30
N SER A 55 4.98 -34.82 -8.52
CA SER A 55 5.79 -34.63 -9.74
C SER A 55 6.11 -33.15 -10.05
N VAL A 56 5.32 -32.23 -9.49
CA VAL A 56 5.43 -30.79 -9.72
C VAL A 56 6.31 -30.06 -8.69
N GLN A 57 6.92 -30.80 -7.76
CA GLN A 57 7.82 -30.25 -6.75
C GLN A 57 9.28 -30.15 -7.24
N PRO A 58 10.01 -29.06 -6.96
CA PRO A 58 9.53 -27.83 -6.33
C PRO A 58 8.61 -27.02 -7.26
N LEU A 59 7.61 -26.37 -6.66
CA LEU A 59 6.63 -25.62 -7.41
C LEU A 59 7.27 -24.38 -8.08
N SER A 60 6.97 -24.17 -9.35
CA SER A 60 7.46 -23.08 -10.20
C SER A 60 6.33 -22.61 -11.10
N GLU A 61 6.49 -21.49 -11.81
CA GLU A 61 5.44 -20.99 -12.72
C GLU A 61 5.10 -22.01 -13.83
N GLY A 62 6.11 -22.70 -14.39
CA GLY A 62 5.90 -23.75 -15.38
C GLY A 62 5.20 -24.99 -14.81
N SER A 63 5.61 -25.45 -13.62
CA SER A 63 4.97 -26.62 -12.99
C SER A 63 3.59 -26.31 -12.41
N ALA A 64 3.29 -25.05 -12.07
CA ALA A 64 1.97 -24.62 -11.64
C ALA A 64 0.94 -24.70 -12.77
N GLN A 65 1.31 -24.31 -14.00
CA GLN A 65 0.44 -24.45 -15.15
C GLN A 65 0.13 -25.92 -15.45
N VAL A 66 1.16 -26.77 -15.43
CA VAL A 66 0.98 -28.23 -15.61
C VAL A 66 0.08 -28.80 -14.51
N LEU A 67 0.30 -28.43 -13.25
CA LEU A 67 -0.53 -28.88 -12.14
C LEU A 67 -1.99 -28.45 -12.31
N LEU A 68 -2.23 -27.21 -12.72
CA LEU A 68 -3.57 -26.69 -12.95
C LEU A 68 -4.30 -27.52 -14.03
N GLU A 69 -3.62 -27.83 -15.13
CA GLU A 69 -4.18 -28.65 -16.22
C GLU A 69 -4.50 -30.08 -15.74
N GLU A 70 -3.58 -30.73 -15.03
CA GLU A 70 -3.77 -32.08 -14.49
C GLU A 70 -4.92 -32.15 -13.47
N LEU A 71 -4.96 -31.21 -12.52
CA LEU A 71 -6.02 -31.17 -11.51
C LEU A 71 -7.39 -30.81 -12.11
N SER A 72 -7.44 -30.05 -13.21
CA SER A 72 -8.69 -29.70 -13.89
C SER A 72 -9.40 -30.94 -14.43
N ALA A 73 -8.68 -32.02 -14.77
CA ALA A 73 -9.29 -33.30 -15.17
C ALA A 73 -10.13 -33.92 -14.03
N TYR A 74 -9.83 -33.58 -12.77
CA TYR A 74 -10.52 -34.08 -11.57
C TYR A 74 -11.57 -33.12 -11.01
N GLU A 75 -11.79 -31.95 -11.63
CA GLU A 75 -12.69 -30.90 -11.14
C GLU A 75 -14.09 -31.43 -10.79
N LYS A 76 -14.65 -32.32 -11.63
CA LYS A 76 -15.96 -32.94 -11.36
C LYS A 76 -15.95 -33.85 -10.12
N ALA A 77 -14.86 -34.58 -9.89
CA ALA A 77 -14.74 -35.45 -8.71
C ALA A 77 -14.58 -34.60 -7.45
N ILE A 78 -13.72 -33.57 -7.51
CA ILE A 78 -13.51 -32.58 -6.45
C ILE A 78 -14.84 -31.90 -6.11
N GLY A 79 -15.58 -31.39 -7.09
CA GLY A 79 -16.87 -30.72 -6.86
C GLY A 79 -17.92 -31.63 -6.21
N ARG A 80 -17.98 -32.92 -6.59
CA ARG A 80 -18.89 -33.90 -5.96
C ARG A 80 -18.51 -34.23 -4.52
N ALA A 81 -17.21 -34.31 -4.23
CA ALA A 81 -16.72 -34.54 -2.89
C ALA A 81 -16.91 -33.29 -2.01
N LEU A 82 -16.70 -32.10 -2.56
CA LEU A 82 -16.94 -30.82 -1.88
C LEU A 82 -18.41 -30.65 -1.48
N ALA A 83 -19.35 -31.08 -2.33
CA ALA A 83 -20.78 -31.06 -2.01
C ALA A 83 -21.17 -31.97 -0.81
N GLN A 84 -20.32 -32.93 -0.45
CA GLN A 84 -20.50 -33.79 0.73
C GLN A 84 -19.74 -33.27 1.95
N ALA A 85 -18.76 -32.38 1.75
CA ALA A 85 -17.96 -31.81 2.81
C ALA A 85 -18.73 -30.74 3.61
N PRO A 86 -18.36 -30.50 4.88
CA PRO A 86 -18.88 -29.40 5.67
C PRO A 86 -18.66 -28.07 4.93
N PHE A 87 -19.74 -27.31 4.75
CA PHE A 87 -19.68 -26.03 4.05
C PHE A 87 -18.96 -24.99 4.91
N ILE A 88 -17.75 -24.60 4.49
CA ILE A 88 -16.98 -23.51 5.11
C ILE A 88 -17.18 -22.23 4.30
N ARG A 89 -17.63 -21.19 4.98
CA ARG A 89 -17.84 -19.85 4.43
C ARG A 89 -16.57 -19.03 4.55
N TYR A 90 -15.89 -18.80 3.44
CA TYR A 90 -14.79 -17.83 3.35
C TYR A 90 -15.31 -16.45 2.91
N PRO A 91 -14.68 -15.35 3.36
CA PRO A 91 -15.04 -14.00 2.92
C PRO A 91 -14.64 -13.76 1.46
N ALA A 92 -15.42 -12.96 0.75
CA ALA A 92 -15.13 -12.47 -0.59
C ALA A 92 -14.47 -11.07 -0.54
N VAL A 93 -14.00 -10.59 -1.70
CA VAL A 93 -13.39 -9.24 -1.84
C VAL A 93 -14.29 -8.16 -1.26
N ARG A 94 -15.60 -8.23 -1.53
CA ARG A 94 -16.59 -7.28 -1.00
C ARG A 94 -16.58 -7.24 0.52
N ASP A 95 -16.50 -8.40 1.18
CA ASP A 95 -16.56 -8.50 2.64
C ASP A 95 -15.30 -7.90 3.27
N ALA A 96 -14.13 -8.09 2.63
CA ALA A 96 -12.89 -7.46 3.06
C ALA A 96 -12.93 -5.93 2.92
N LEU A 97 -13.50 -5.40 1.84
CA LEU A 97 -13.70 -3.96 1.66
C LEU A 97 -14.68 -3.40 2.71
N VAL A 98 -15.80 -4.08 2.97
CA VAL A 98 -16.76 -3.68 4.01
C VAL A 98 -16.11 -3.68 5.39
N ALA A 99 -15.33 -4.71 5.72
CA ALA A 99 -14.60 -4.78 6.98
C ALA A 99 -13.65 -3.57 7.14
N TYR A 100 -12.91 -3.22 6.08
CA TYR A 100 -12.05 -2.04 6.08
C TYR A 100 -12.84 -0.74 6.27
N GLU A 101 -13.97 -0.57 5.56
CA GLU A 101 -14.84 0.60 5.68
C GLU A 101 -15.48 0.73 7.07
N ARG A 102 -15.57 -0.35 7.87
CA ARG A 102 -15.97 -0.27 9.28
C ARG A 102 -14.85 0.19 10.20
N MET A 103 -13.60 -0.08 9.83
CA MET A 103 -12.43 0.35 10.59
C MET A 103 -11.98 1.77 10.23
N SER A 104 -12.12 2.14 8.96
CA SER A 104 -11.63 3.38 8.37
C SER A 104 -12.76 4.39 8.12
N VAL A 105 -12.41 5.67 8.01
CA VAL A 105 -13.31 6.73 7.50
C VAL A 105 -13.05 6.97 6.01
N LEU A 106 -11.90 6.49 5.49
CA LEU A 106 -11.53 6.58 4.09
C LEU A 106 -12.14 5.43 3.30
N PRO A 107 -12.54 5.66 2.04
CA PRO A 107 -12.96 4.58 1.15
C PRO A 107 -11.79 3.64 0.86
N ALA A 108 -12.10 2.38 0.56
CA ALA A 108 -11.11 1.39 0.21
C ALA A 108 -10.54 1.65 -1.20
N GLU A 109 -9.42 2.38 -1.31
CA GLU A 109 -8.62 2.46 -2.54
C GLU A 109 -7.68 1.25 -2.71
N ALA A 110 -8.18 0.06 -2.38
CA ALA A 110 -7.38 -1.16 -2.41
C ALA A 110 -7.49 -1.88 -3.77
N ASN A 111 -6.38 -2.45 -4.25
CA ASN A 111 -6.38 -3.27 -5.45
C ASN A 111 -7.23 -4.54 -5.20
N ARG A 112 -8.35 -4.66 -5.91
CA ARG A 112 -9.28 -5.79 -5.75
C ARG A 112 -8.67 -7.14 -6.11
N ALA A 113 -7.87 -7.20 -7.18
CA ALA A 113 -7.18 -8.43 -7.58
C ALA A 113 -6.19 -8.87 -6.48
N ARG A 114 -5.55 -7.92 -5.83
CA ARG A 114 -4.65 -8.19 -4.71
C ARG A 114 -5.39 -8.76 -3.50
N ILE A 115 -6.54 -8.18 -3.15
CA ILE A 115 -7.38 -8.71 -2.07
C ILE A 115 -7.85 -10.12 -2.40
N GLU A 116 -8.28 -10.37 -3.64
CA GLU A 116 -8.72 -11.69 -4.09
C GLU A 116 -7.60 -12.75 -3.99
N ALA A 117 -6.37 -12.41 -4.39
CA ALA A 117 -5.22 -13.28 -4.25
C ALA A 117 -4.93 -13.61 -2.77
N LEU A 118 -4.98 -12.61 -1.88
CA LEU A 118 -4.77 -12.80 -0.44
C LEU A 118 -5.87 -13.59 0.24
N LEU A 119 -7.14 -13.41 -0.16
CA LEU A 119 -8.26 -14.19 0.36
C LEU A 119 -8.18 -15.65 -0.12
N THR A 120 -7.83 -15.87 -1.38
CA THR A 120 -7.56 -17.22 -1.91
C THR A 120 -6.43 -17.88 -1.13
N ALA A 121 -5.31 -17.18 -0.95
CA ALA A 121 -4.19 -17.65 -0.13
C ALA A 121 -4.61 -17.95 1.32
N GLY A 122 -5.38 -17.07 1.94
CA GLY A 122 -5.88 -17.26 3.31
C GLY A 122 -6.85 -18.45 3.47
N ALA A 123 -7.41 -18.94 2.37
CA ALA A 123 -8.25 -20.13 2.34
C ALA A 123 -7.45 -21.43 2.10
N LEU A 124 -6.16 -21.36 1.76
CA LEU A 124 -5.28 -22.51 1.61
C LEU A 124 -4.84 -23.01 2.99
N ALA A 125 -5.67 -23.86 3.58
CA ALA A 125 -5.36 -24.56 4.82
C ALA A 125 -5.35 -26.07 4.58
N GLU A 126 -4.65 -26.80 5.44
CA GLU A 126 -4.61 -28.26 5.38
C GLU A 126 -6.02 -28.87 5.57
N PRO A 127 -6.31 -30.05 5.01
CA PRO A 127 -7.65 -30.65 5.05
C PRO A 127 -8.25 -30.76 6.46
N GLN A 128 -7.42 -31.12 7.44
CA GLN A 128 -7.84 -31.36 8.82
C GLN A 128 -7.72 -30.13 9.73
N ALA A 129 -7.35 -28.96 9.19
CA ALA A 129 -7.18 -27.75 9.98
C ALA A 129 -8.50 -27.34 10.66
N ALA A 130 -8.45 -27.16 11.99
CA ALA A 130 -9.58 -26.65 12.77
C ALA A 130 -9.92 -25.19 12.39
N LEU A 131 -11.15 -24.76 12.66
CA LEU A 131 -11.62 -23.41 12.31
C LEU A 131 -10.71 -22.28 12.87
N PRO A 132 -10.22 -22.33 14.13
CA PRO A 132 -9.26 -21.34 14.63
C PRO A 132 -7.96 -21.29 13.82
N ALA A 133 -7.42 -22.45 13.42
CA ALA A 133 -6.20 -22.49 12.60
C ALA A 133 -6.44 -21.90 11.20
N ARG A 134 -7.60 -22.19 10.58
CA ARG A 134 -7.99 -21.59 9.29
C ARG A 134 -8.17 -20.07 9.40
N ALA A 135 -8.80 -19.60 10.47
CA ALA A 135 -8.95 -18.19 10.76
C ALA A 135 -7.59 -17.50 10.96
N GLU A 136 -6.67 -18.14 11.68
CA GLU A 136 -5.31 -17.64 11.86
C GLU A 136 -4.57 -17.52 10.52
N THR A 137 -4.62 -18.54 9.65
CA THR A 137 -4.03 -18.46 8.30
C THR A 137 -4.62 -17.28 7.51
N LEU A 138 -5.94 -17.11 7.51
CA LEU A 138 -6.62 -15.99 6.85
C LEU A 138 -6.12 -14.63 7.38
N VAL A 139 -6.12 -14.45 8.70
CA VAL A 139 -5.70 -13.22 9.38
C VAL A 139 -4.24 -12.89 9.05
N ARG A 140 -3.34 -13.88 9.18
CA ARG A 140 -1.91 -13.70 8.92
C ARG A 140 -1.63 -13.37 7.46
N THR A 141 -2.34 -14.02 6.55
CA THR A 141 -2.18 -13.79 5.10
C THR A 141 -2.58 -12.36 4.74
N LEU A 142 -3.76 -11.92 5.21
CA LEU A 142 -4.23 -10.55 4.98
C LEU A 142 -3.29 -9.52 5.59
N TYR A 143 -2.82 -9.75 6.82
CA TYR A 143 -1.87 -8.84 7.46
C TYR A 143 -0.51 -8.82 6.75
N ALA A 144 0.02 -9.95 6.31
CA ALA A 144 1.27 -10.00 5.55
C ALA A 144 1.17 -9.24 4.22
N GLY A 145 0.01 -9.32 3.56
CA GLY A 145 -0.25 -8.65 2.29
C GLY A 145 -0.46 -7.13 2.38
N GLN A 146 -0.75 -6.59 3.57
CA GLN A 146 -1.07 -5.16 3.82
C GLN A 146 -1.91 -4.51 2.70
N PRO A 147 -3.07 -5.07 2.30
CA PRO A 147 -3.80 -4.60 1.13
C PRO A 147 -4.45 -3.22 1.30
N PHE A 148 -4.53 -2.69 2.53
CA PHE A 148 -5.16 -1.42 2.85
C PHE A 148 -4.14 -0.36 3.27
N ALA A 149 -4.49 0.92 3.10
CA ALA A 149 -3.64 2.04 3.54
C ALA A 149 -3.53 2.13 5.07
N GLU A 150 -4.62 1.74 5.77
CA GLU A 150 -4.65 1.71 7.22
C GLU A 150 -5.44 0.56 7.82
N TYR A 151 -5.30 0.38 9.13
CA TYR A 151 -6.04 -0.62 9.90
C TYR A 151 -5.92 -2.06 9.37
N ASN A 152 -4.75 -2.47 8.83
CA ASN A 152 -4.57 -3.81 8.27
C ASN A 152 -4.71 -4.90 9.34
N ALA A 153 -4.15 -4.69 10.53
CA ALA A 153 -4.25 -5.69 11.62
C ALA A 153 -5.69 -5.79 12.13
N SER A 154 -6.35 -4.64 12.32
CA SER A 154 -7.73 -4.56 12.82
C SER A 154 -8.72 -5.12 11.81
N THR A 155 -8.55 -4.84 10.52
CA THR A 155 -9.40 -5.36 9.45
C THR A 155 -9.21 -6.87 9.31
N ALA A 156 -7.97 -7.36 9.36
CA ALA A 156 -7.69 -8.79 9.37
C ALA A 156 -8.32 -9.48 10.60
N ALA A 157 -8.18 -8.90 11.79
CA ALA A 157 -8.82 -9.40 13.01
C ALA A 157 -10.35 -9.47 12.87
N LEU A 158 -10.99 -8.40 12.39
CA LEU A 158 -12.44 -8.35 12.19
C LEU A 158 -12.92 -9.43 11.22
N LEU A 159 -12.21 -9.63 10.10
CA LEU A 159 -12.50 -10.70 9.14
C LEU A 159 -12.31 -12.10 9.73
N GLY A 160 -11.25 -12.31 10.53
CA GLY A 160 -11.01 -13.58 11.21
C GLY A 160 -12.11 -13.92 12.21
N LEU A 161 -12.58 -12.94 13.00
CA LEU A 161 -13.70 -13.11 13.91
C LEU A 161 -15.02 -13.37 13.17
N ALA A 162 -15.28 -12.63 12.09
CA ALA A 162 -16.45 -12.85 11.26
C ALA A 162 -16.44 -14.24 10.59
N PHE A 163 -15.26 -14.72 10.15
CA PHE A 163 -15.08 -16.08 9.67
C PHE A 163 -15.42 -17.13 10.73
N LEU A 164 -14.94 -16.96 11.97
CA LEU A 164 -15.24 -17.88 13.07
C LEU A 164 -16.74 -17.92 13.35
N GLN A 165 -17.40 -16.76 13.46
CA GLN A 165 -18.83 -16.67 13.71
C GLN A 165 -19.67 -17.26 12.57
N ALA A 166 -19.33 -16.96 11.31
CA ALA A 166 -20.01 -17.49 10.13
C ALA A 166 -19.95 -19.02 10.02
N ASN A 167 -18.94 -19.65 10.65
CA ASN A 167 -18.68 -21.08 10.61
C ASN A 167 -18.98 -21.81 11.93
N GLY A 168 -19.67 -21.15 12.87
CA GLY A 168 -20.17 -21.81 14.08
C GLY A 168 -19.17 -21.84 15.24
N ILE A 169 -18.38 -20.78 15.40
CA ILE A 169 -17.59 -20.53 16.61
C ILE A 169 -18.14 -19.29 17.32
N ALA A 170 -18.38 -19.40 18.62
CA ALA A 170 -18.90 -18.30 19.43
C ALA A 170 -17.82 -17.23 19.62
N VAL A 171 -18.08 -16.02 19.14
CA VAL A 171 -17.17 -14.86 19.30
C VAL A 171 -17.65 -14.00 20.46
N SER A 172 -16.93 -14.07 21.57
CA SER A 172 -17.16 -13.24 22.76
C SER A 172 -15.82 -12.88 23.41
N LEU A 173 -15.15 -11.88 22.84
CA LEU A 173 -13.92 -11.32 23.40
C LEU A 173 -14.21 -10.17 24.35
N THR A 174 -13.39 -10.00 25.38
CA THR A 174 -13.30 -8.73 26.13
C THR A 174 -12.56 -7.67 25.31
N GLU A 175 -12.68 -6.39 25.69
CA GLU A 175 -11.89 -5.31 25.03
C GLU A 175 -10.37 -5.56 25.11
N GLU A 176 -9.90 -6.13 26.22
CA GLU A 176 -8.50 -6.47 26.42
C GLU A 176 -8.06 -7.58 25.46
N GLN A 177 -8.86 -8.66 25.34
CA GLN A 177 -8.58 -9.75 24.41
C GLN A 177 -8.60 -9.27 22.95
N ALA A 178 -9.56 -8.40 22.58
CA ALA A 178 -9.61 -7.79 21.25
C ALA A 178 -8.35 -6.94 20.96
N SER A 179 -7.89 -6.16 21.95
CA SER A 179 -6.65 -5.38 21.82
C SER A 179 -5.41 -6.27 21.70
N GLN A 180 -5.31 -7.30 22.55
CA GLN A 180 -4.22 -8.29 22.52
C GLN A 180 -4.16 -9.04 21.18
N LEU A 181 -5.31 -9.35 20.57
CA LEU A 181 -5.36 -9.97 19.25
C LEU A 181 -4.64 -9.12 18.20
N VAL A 182 -4.88 -7.80 18.19
CA VAL A 182 -4.20 -6.87 17.26
C VAL A 182 -2.69 -6.83 17.51
N HIS A 183 -2.27 -6.80 18.77
CA HIS A 183 -0.84 -6.89 19.13
C HIS A 183 -0.21 -8.21 18.65
N ALA A 184 -0.89 -9.33 18.87
CA ALA A 184 -0.40 -10.65 18.48
C ALA A 184 -0.26 -10.76 16.95
N ILE A 185 -1.23 -10.24 16.19
CA ILE A 185 -1.17 -10.16 14.72
C ILE A 185 0.05 -9.33 14.30
N ALA A 186 0.19 -8.13 14.85
CA ALA A 186 1.23 -7.20 14.44
C ALA A 186 2.65 -7.66 14.77
N HIS A 187 2.81 -8.44 15.83
CA HIS A 187 4.08 -8.99 16.28
C HIS A 187 4.28 -10.46 15.87
N GLN A 188 3.40 -10.99 15.03
CA GLN A 188 3.42 -12.38 14.55
C GLN A 188 3.49 -13.43 15.69
N GLN A 189 2.87 -13.12 16.83
CA GLN A 189 2.74 -14.02 17.97
C GLN A 189 1.55 -14.97 17.78
N PRO A 190 1.49 -16.11 18.49
CA PRO A 190 0.34 -17.01 18.47
C PRO A 190 -0.98 -16.27 18.75
N LEU A 191 -2.02 -16.54 17.97
CA LEU A 191 -3.30 -15.84 18.11
C LEU A 191 -4.21 -16.59 19.10
N ALA A 192 -4.66 -15.91 20.15
CA ALA A 192 -5.68 -16.44 21.05
C ALA A 192 -7.07 -16.25 20.44
N LEU A 193 -7.42 -17.08 19.46
CA LEU A 193 -8.71 -17.06 18.78
C LEU A 193 -9.76 -17.87 19.55
N PRO A 194 -11.04 -17.46 19.54
CA PRO A 194 -12.13 -18.29 20.07
C PRO A 194 -12.19 -19.65 19.39
N ASP A 195 -12.53 -20.68 20.16
CA ASP A 195 -12.64 -22.08 19.70
C ASP A 195 -13.95 -22.77 20.13
N THR A 196 -14.80 -22.07 20.90
CA THR A 196 -16.03 -22.64 21.45
C THR A 196 -17.07 -22.88 20.35
N PRO A 197 -17.45 -24.15 20.06
CA PRO A 197 -18.39 -24.45 19.00
C PRO A 197 -19.81 -23.96 19.30
N THR A 198 -20.51 -23.51 18.26
CA THR A 198 -21.92 -23.09 18.27
C THR A 198 -22.55 -23.37 16.89
N THR A 199 -23.81 -22.98 16.70
CA THR A 199 -24.47 -23.07 15.39
C THR A 199 -23.90 -22.03 14.41
N PRO A 200 -23.56 -22.39 13.16
CA PRO A 200 -23.16 -21.43 12.13
C PRO A 200 -24.18 -20.30 11.97
N ASP A 201 -23.68 -19.06 11.92
CA ASP A 201 -24.52 -17.88 11.78
C ASP A 201 -25.07 -17.78 10.35
N PRO A 202 -26.40 -17.81 10.12
CA PRO A 202 -26.97 -17.82 8.77
C PRO A 202 -26.94 -16.44 8.09
N ARG A 203 -26.61 -15.36 8.81
CA ARG A 203 -26.68 -13.99 8.29
C ARG A 203 -25.63 -13.73 7.20
N ALA A 204 -25.87 -12.68 6.42
CA ALA A 204 -24.91 -12.21 5.42
C ALA A 204 -23.64 -11.69 6.11
N TRP A 205 -22.52 -11.73 5.39
CA TRP A 205 -21.24 -11.23 5.89
C TRP A 205 -21.30 -9.78 6.36
N SER A 206 -22.03 -8.91 5.65
CA SER A 206 -22.22 -7.51 6.05
C SER A 206 -22.82 -7.38 7.43
N ASP A 207 -23.81 -8.20 7.78
CA ASP A 207 -24.52 -8.11 9.06
C ASP A 207 -23.65 -8.61 10.21
N ILE A 208 -22.90 -9.70 9.96
CA ILE A 208 -21.92 -10.24 10.92
C ILE A 208 -20.81 -9.21 11.17
N LEU A 209 -20.28 -8.60 10.10
CA LEU A 209 -19.25 -7.57 10.19
C LEU A 209 -19.77 -6.32 10.91
N ASP A 210 -21.01 -5.89 10.65
CA ASP A 210 -21.62 -4.74 11.32
C ASP A 210 -21.78 -4.98 12.82
N GLU A 211 -22.27 -6.16 13.24
CA GLU A 211 -22.36 -6.53 14.65
C GLU A 211 -20.99 -6.55 15.34
N LEU A 212 -20.00 -7.21 14.73
CA LEU A 212 -18.67 -7.32 15.29
C LEU A 212 -17.97 -5.95 15.32
N ALA A 213 -18.16 -5.11 14.31
CA ALA A 213 -17.62 -3.75 14.30
C ALA A 213 -18.26 -2.90 15.40
N MET A 214 -19.58 -2.99 15.63
CA MET A 214 -20.23 -2.28 16.74
C MET A 214 -19.62 -2.63 18.10
N ARG A 215 -19.18 -3.87 18.30
CA ARG A 215 -18.58 -4.33 19.57
C ARG A 215 -17.08 -4.08 19.67
N TYR A 216 -16.34 -4.28 18.59
CA TYR A 216 -14.87 -4.41 18.64
C TYR A 216 -14.12 -3.32 17.88
N ARG A 217 -14.80 -2.46 17.11
CA ARG A 217 -14.12 -1.41 16.33
C ARG A 217 -13.20 -0.54 17.19
N GLU A 218 -13.70 -0.08 18.34
CA GLU A 218 -12.94 0.82 19.22
C GLU A 218 -11.67 0.16 19.80
N PRO A 219 -11.73 -1.00 20.49
CA PRO A 219 -10.53 -1.63 21.02
C PRO A 219 -9.54 -2.04 19.91
N LEU A 220 -10.03 -2.57 18.77
CA LEU A 220 -9.15 -2.95 17.65
C LEU A 220 -8.42 -1.73 17.07
N ALA A 221 -9.16 -0.66 16.74
CA ALA A 221 -8.59 0.55 16.17
C ALA A 221 -7.63 1.26 17.14
N ARG A 222 -7.96 1.29 18.43
CA ARG A 222 -7.12 1.90 19.46
C ARG A 222 -5.78 1.16 19.59
N ALA A 223 -5.81 -0.18 19.61
CA ALA A 223 -4.61 -1.01 19.70
C ALA A 223 -3.69 -0.81 18.47
N GLU A 224 -4.25 -0.79 17.25
CA GLU A 224 -3.43 -0.59 16.05
C GLU A 224 -2.87 0.84 15.95
N ARG A 225 -3.63 1.86 16.39
CA ARG A 225 -3.09 3.22 16.49
C ARG A 225 -1.93 3.29 17.49
N ALA A 226 -2.06 2.67 18.67
CA ALA A 226 -0.99 2.62 19.66
C ALA A 226 0.27 1.92 19.11
N LEU A 227 0.09 0.85 18.34
CA LEU A 227 1.18 0.18 17.61
C LEU A 227 1.85 1.10 16.59
N ARG A 228 1.08 1.85 15.81
CA ARG A 228 1.64 2.82 14.86
C ARG A 228 2.39 3.94 15.58
N GLU A 229 1.85 4.42 16.70
CA GLU A 229 2.49 5.45 17.53
C GLU A 229 3.77 4.95 18.21
N THR A 230 3.87 3.66 18.53
CA THR A 230 5.07 3.03 19.11
C THR A 230 6.08 2.57 18.06
N GLN A 231 5.64 2.20 16.85
CA GLN A 231 6.48 1.90 15.67
C GLN A 231 7.07 3.15 15.02
N LEU A 232 6.49 4.33 15.25
CA LEU A 232 7.19 5.58 15.03
C LEU A 232 8.39 5.61 15.97
N VAL A 233 9.58 5.27 15.45
CA VAL A 233 10.83 5.44 16.19
C VAL A 233 10.86 6.90 16.64
N ARG A 234 10.67 7.11 17.95
CA ARG A 234 10.81 8.45 18.51
C ARG A 234 12.19 8.95 18.12
N LEU A 235 12.28 10.19 17.68
CA LEU A 235 13.50 10.77 17.13
C LEU A 235 14.70 10.58 18.08
N GLU A 236 14.42 10.61 19.38
CA GLU A 236 15.32 10.34 20.52
C GLU A 236 15.88 8.90 20.63
N ASN A 237 15.39 7.95 19.84
CA ASN A 237 15.83 6.55 19.82
C ASN A 237 16.60 6.18 18.53
N LEU A 238 16.70 7.09 17.56
CA LEU A 238 17.51 6.87 16.35
C LEU A 238 19.00 7.03 16.65
N PRO A 239 19.90 6.29 15.96
CA PRO A 239 21.35 6.53 16.01
C PRO A 239 21.65 8.00 15.72
N THR A 240 22.57 8.62 16.48
CA THR A 240 22.93 10.05 16.38
C THR A 240 23.05 10.58 14.95
N PRO A 241 23.76 9.93 14.00
CA PRO A 241 23.84 10.45 12.63
C PRO A 241 22.49 10.48 11.89
N ILE A 242 21.64 9.48 12.11
CA ILE A 242 20.30 9.40 11.51
C ILE A 242 19.35 10.40 12.17
N ARG A 243 19.47 10.55 13.50
CA ARG A 243 18.74 11.55 14.29
C ARG A 243 19.03 12.95 13.79
N THR A 244 20.30 13.31 13.60
CA THR A 244 20.69 14.63 13.07
C THR A 244 20.19 14.85 11.65
N ALA A 245 20.16 13.80 10.82
CA ALA A 245 19.64 13.88 9.45
C ALA A 245 18.10 13.92 9.35
N LEU A 246 17.38 13.43 10.36
CA LEU A 246 15.91 13.39 10.39
C LEU A 246 15.31 14.44 11.32
N GLN A 247 16.12 15.15 12.11
CA GLN A 247 15.67 16.31 12.86
C GLN A 247 15.16 17.36 11.85
N PRO A 248 13.88 17.76 11.94
CA PRO A 248 13.38 18.85 11.12
C PRO A 248 14.22 20.07 11.46
N THR A 249 15.05 20.52 10.51
CA THR A 249 15.77 21.78 10.68
C THR A 249 14.70 22.86 10.55
N PRO A 250 14.38 23.62 11.62
CA PRO A 250 13.41 24.69 11.50
C PRO A 250 13.92 25.65 10.41
N GLY A 251 13.07 25.95 9.42
CA GLY A 251 13.39 26.97 8.43
C GLY A 251 13.74 28.29 9.13
N PRO A 252 14.70 29.08 8.62
CA PRO A 252 15.15 30.30 9.28
C PRO A 252 14.16 31.47 9.18
N SER A 253 13.01 31.28 8.49
CA SER A 253 11.94 32.28 8.38
C SER A 253 10.88 32.12 9.47
N PHE A 254 10.48 33.23 10.10
CA PHE A 254 9.42 33.28 11.12
C PHE A 254 8.00 33.22 10.52
N GLU A 255 7.85 33.39 9.21
CA GLU A 255 6.58 33.30 8.47
C GLU A 255 6.75 32.31 7.31
N TRP A 256 6.12 31.13 7.40
CA TRP A 256 6.14 30.15 6.31
C TRP A 256 5.32 30.63 5.13
N ARG A 257 5.86 30.41 3.93
CA ARG A 257 5.24 30.85 2.68
C ARG A 257 5.01 29.65 1.78
N TYR A 258 3.77 29.45 1.39
CA TYR A 258 3.35 28.44 0.42
C TYR A 258 3.13 29.08 -0.94
N LEU A 259 3.36 28.33 -2.00
CA LEU A 259 2.95 28.73 -3.35
C LEU A 259 1.48 28.36 -3.52
N THR A 260 0.66 29.35 -3.85
CA THR A 260 -0.76 29.18 -4.14
C THR A 260 -0.97 28.54 -5.53
N LEU A 261 -2.19 28.08 -5.82
CA LEU A 261 -2.54 27.65 -7.18
C LEU A 261 -2.28 28.76 -8.20
N GLN A 262 -2.58 30.01 -7.85
CA GLN A 262 -2.39 31.18 -8.69
C GLN A 262 -0.90 31.42 -8.98
N ASP A 263 -0.03 31.17 -7.99
CA ASP A 263 1.41 31.27 -8.18
C ASP A 263 1.91 30.22 -9.18
N LEU A 264 1.45 28.97 -9.08
CA LEU A 264 1.86 27.90 -9.99
C LEU A 264 1.35 28.12 -11.43
N ILE A 265 0.13 28.63 -11.59
CA ILE A 265 -0.42 29.04 -12.90
C ILE A 265 0.43 30.16 -13.50
N TRP A 266 0.79 31.14 -12.68
CA TRP A 266 1.62 32.25 -13.11
C TRP A 266 3.05 31.79 -13.48
N ILE A 267 3.72 31.01 -12.62
CA ILE A 267 5.05 30.46 -12.91
C ILE A 267 5.03 29.67 -14.21
N ASN A 268 4.04 28.80 -14.42
CA ASN A 268 3.93 28.04 -15.68
C ASN A 268 3.81 28.98 -16.89
N THR A 269 3.00 30.04 -16.78
CA THR A 269 2.84 31.05 -17.84
C THR A 269 4.16 31.76 -18.14
N GLU A 270 4.94 32.13 -17.12
CA GLU A 270 6.24 32.79 -17.28
C GLU A 270 7.30 31.86 -17.89
N VAL A 271 7.29 30.58 -17.50
CA VAL A 271 8.22 29.55 -17.97
C VAL A 271 7.93 29.15 -19.42
N THR A 272 6.65 29.03 -19.79
CA THR A 272 6.22 28.63 -21.14
C THR A 272 5.98 29.80 -22.09
N LYS A 273 6.09 31.03 -21.57
CA LYS A 273 5.78 32.31 -22.26
C LYS A 273 4.36 32.39 -22.83
N SER A 274 3.46 31.50 -22.41
CA SER A 274 2.08 31.45 -22.89
C SER A 274 1.16 30.71 -21.92
N PRO A 275 -0.11 31.13 -21.71
CA PRO A 275 -1.02 30.41 -20.84
C PRO A 275 -1.27 28.97 -21.33
N GLN A 276 -1.14 27.99 -20.43
CA GLN A 276 -1.40 26.58 -20.73
C GLN A 276 -2.75 26.13 -20.19
N ARG A 277 -3.38 25.18 -20.88
CA ARG A 277 -4.52 24.43 -20.33
C ARG A 277 -4.02 23.58 -19.15
N TYR A 278 -4.83 23.45 -18.11
CA TYR A 278 -4.52 22.64 -16.94
C TYR A 278 -5.75 21.94 -16.39
N SER A 279 -5.53 20.86 -15.62
CA SER A 279 -6.55 20.19 -14.83
C SER A 279 -6.54 20.79 -13.42
N TYR A 280 -7.67 21.38 -13.00
CA TYR A 280 -7.81 21.99 -11.68
C TYR A 280 -7.53 20.98 -10.57
N ASP A 281 -8.21 19.84 -10.58
CA ASP A 281 -8.08 18.80 -9.53
C ASP A 281 -6.62 18.32 -9.39
N ARG A 282 -5.93 18.11 -10.51
CA ARG A 282 -4.51 17.71 -10.49
C ARG A 282 -3.59 18.80 -9.98
N LEU A 283 -3.89 20.06 -10.27
CA LEU A 283 -3.09 21.20 -9.83
C LEU A 283 -3.29 21.43 -8.33
N GLU A 284 -4.53 21.37 -7.86
CA GLU A 284 -4.88 21.49 -6.45
C GLU A 284 -4.18 20.39 -5.64
N GLU A 285 -4.30 19.14 -6.10
CA GLU A 285 -3.66 18.00 -5.47
C GLU A 285 -2.12 18.15 -5.47
N ALA A 286 -1.50 18.52 -6.60
CA ALA A 286 -0.05 18.78 -6.66
C ALA A 286 0.41 19.89 -5.71
N THR A 287 -0.39 20.94 -5.55
CA THR A 287 -0.13 22.06 -4.63
C THR A 287 -0.21 21.61 -3.17
N TYR A 288 -1.17 20.72 -2.86
CA TYR A 288 -1.41 20.24 -1.50
C TYR A 288 -0.19 19.52 -0.89
N TYR A 289 0.67 18.92 -1.72
CA TYR A 289 1.90 18.26 -1.27
C TYR A 289 2.94 19.21 -0.61
N GLN A 290 2.76 20.54 -0.71
CA GLN A 290 3.57 21.52 0.03
C GLN A 290 3.23 21.54 1.53
N TYR A 291 2.01 21.15 1.92
CA TYR A 291 1.56 21.25 3.29
C TYR A 291 2.13 20.12 4.17
N SER A 292 2.47 20.46 5.41
CA SER A 292 2.89 19.46 6.39
C SER A 292 1.68 18.81 7.05
N TYR A 293 1.63 17.48 7.03
CA TYR A 293 0.81 16.72 7.98
C TYR A 293 1.52 16.74 9.34
N ARG A 294 0.82 17.19 10.40
CA ARG A 294 1.24 17.20 11.82
C ARG A 294 2.60 17.89 12.09
N GLN A 295 2.56 19.18 12.44
CA GLN A 295 3.65 19.96 13.08
C GLN A 295 5.05 19.95 12.41
N SER A 296 5.25 19.32 11.25
CA SER A 296 6.56 19.25 10.61
C SER A 296 6.99 20.61 10.05
N ARG A 297 8.03 21.19 10.66
CA ARG A 297 8.68 22.45 10.28
C ARG A 297 9.83 22.27 9.26
N ASP A 298 9.91 21.08 8.65
CA ASP A 298 10.99 20.69 7.74
C ASP A 298 10.70 21.15 6.30
N VAL A 299 11.23 22.33 5.96
CA VAL A 299 11.07 22.92 4.62
C VAL A 299 11.68 22.02 3.53
N PRO A 300 12.90 21.45 3.67
CA PRO A 300 13.42 20.46 2.72
C PRO A 300 12.49 19.27 2.48
N LEU A 301 11.86 18.73 3.54
CA LEU A 301 10.89 17.64 3.39
C LEU A 301 9.62 18.09 2.66
N GLN A 302 9.10 19.28 2.97
CA GLN A 302 7.95 19.86 2.28
C GLN A 302 8.26 20.10 0.80
N ALA A 303 9.44 20.66 0.49
CA ALA A 303 9.91 20.87 -0.89
C ALA A 303 10.05 19.55 -1.66
N ALA A 304 10.54 18.49 -0.99
CA ALA A 304 10.68 17.17 -1.60
C ALA A 304 9.32 16.53 -1.90
N ARG A 305 8.36 16.64 -0.98
CA ARG A 305 6.97 16.18 -1.18
C ARG A 305 6.31 16.96 -2.31
N PHE A 306 6.46 18.28 -2.30
CA PHE A 306 5.93 19.16 -3.33
C PHE A 306 6.48 18.79 -4.71
N LEU A 307 7.80 18.65 -4.86
CA LEU A 307 8.45 18.24 -6.10
C LEU A 307 7.91 16.89 -6.58
N TRP A 308 7.78 15.92 -5.68
CA TRP A 308 7.24 14.60 -6.01
C TRP A 308 5.78 14.67 -6.48
N GLY A 309 4.92 15.36 -5.71
CA GLY A 309 3.50 15.52 -6.04
C GLY A 309 3.34 16.20 -7.40
N TYR A 310 4.06 17.30 -7.63
CA TYR A 310 4.00 18.03 -8.88
C TYR A 310 4.45 17.18 -10.09
N LEU A 311 5.56 16.46 -9.96
CA LEU A 311 6.07 15.58 -11.01
C LEU A 311 5.15 14.37 -11.29
N LYS A 312 4.38 13.92 -10.28
CA LYS A 312 3.39 12.84 -10.40
C LYS A 312 2.15 13.30 -11.17
N TYR A 313 1.56 14.43 -10.78
CA TYR A 313 0.26 14.84 -11.32
C TYR A 313 0.34 15.60 -12.64
N ARG A 314 1.46 16.29 -12.92
CA ARG A 314 1.71 17.04 -14.17
C ARG A 314 0.48 17.80 -14.66
N PRO A 315 0.04 18.82 -13.90
CA PRO A 315 -1.27 19.41 -14.07
C PRO A 315 -1.46 20.21 -15.37
N PHE A 316 -0.39 20.67 -16.01
CA PHE A 316 -0.45 21.49 -17.22
C PHE A 316 -0.28 20.66 -18.51
N ALA A 317 -0.79 21.18 -19.62
CA ALA A 317 -0.59 20.58 -20.94
C ALA A 317 0.88 20.60 -21.38
N ARG A 318 1.66 21.61 -20.95
CA ARG A 318 3.08 21.79 -21.26
C ARG A 318 3.81 22.49 -20.11
N GLY A 319 5.13 22.31 -20.06
CA GLY A 319 6.01 23.01 -19.13
C GLY A 319 5.99 22.46 -17.71
N ASN A 320 5.56 21.22 -17.47
CA ASN A 320 5.45 20.70 -16.10
C ASN A 320 6.83 20.53 -15.46
N LEU A 321 7.80 19.96 -16.16
CA LEU A 321 9.16 19.77 -15.65
C LEU A 321 9.82 21.13 -15.34
N ALA A 322 9.74 22.07 -16.28
CA ALA A 322 10.31 23.39 -16.13
C ALA A 322 9.62 24.16 -14.97
N THR A 323 8.29 24.06 -14.84
CA THR A 323 7.55 24.65 -13.72
C THR A 323 7.92 23.99 -12.39
N ALA A 324 8.08 22.66 -12.35
CA ALA A 324 8.46 21.93 -11.14
C ALA A 324 9.81 22.39 -10.61
N LEU A 325 10.80 22.59 -11.50
CA LEU A 325 12.11 23.11 -11.15
C LEU A 325 12.01 24.50 -10.53
N ILE A 326 11.38 25.45 -11.22
CA ILE A 326 11.31 26.83 -10.74
C ILE A 326 10.48 26.93 -9.45
N ALA A 327 9.35 26.21 -9.37
CA ALA A 327 8.49 26.25 -8.20
C ALA A 327 9.16 25.68 -6.95
N VAL A 328 9.93 24.58 -7.06
CA VAL A 328 10.59 24.02 -5.87
C VAL A 328 11.76 24.88 -5.40
N LEU A 329 12.51 25.51 -6.33
CA LEU A 329 13.59 26.43 -5.99
C LEU A 329 13.03 27.71 -5.35
N ALA A 330 11.97 28.28 -5.93
CA ALA A 330 11.28 29.43 -5.35
C ALA A 330 10.73 29.10 -3.96
N PHE A 331 10.13 27.93 -3.77
CA PHE A 331 9.62 27.48 -2.47
C PHE A 331 10.72 27.38 -1.41
N LEU A 332 11.91 26.87 -1.77
CA LEU A 332 13.06 26.83 -0.86
C LEU A 332 13.52 28.23 -0.47
N GLU A 333 13.68 29.14 -1.44
CA GLU A 333 14.21 30.48 -1.20
C GLU A 333 13.26 31.39 -0.40
N VAL A 334 11.95 31.35 -0.68
CA VAL A 334 10.97 32.13 0.12
C VAL A 334 10.85 31.64 1.56
N ASN A 335 11.30 30.41 1.84
CA ASN A 335 11.34 29.84 3.18
C ASN A 335 12.75 29.89 3.81
N GLY A 336 13.70 30.58 3.18
CA GLY A 336 15.02 30.89 3.75
C GLY A 336 16.10 29.84 3.50
N TYR A 337 16.03 29.13 2.38
CA TYR A 337 17.10 28.26 1.89
C TYR A 337 17.66 28.79 0.59
N ASP A 338 18.95 29.07 0.53
CA ASP A 338 19.65 29.34 -0.72
C ASP A 338 19.76 28.03 -1.53
N THR A 339 19.53 28.13 -2.83
CA THR A 339 19.62 26.99 -3.76
C THR A 339 20.99 26.94 -4.42
N ARG A 340 21.77 25.91 -4.09
CA ARG A 340 23.13 25.68 -4.63
C ARG A 340 23.11 24.66 -5.77
N LEU A 341 22.21 24.85 -6.73
CA LEU A 341 22.11 24.02 -7.92
C LEU A 341 22.77 24.76 -9.09
N PRO A 342 23.94 24.30 -9.61
CA PRO A 342 24.53 24.90 -10.80
C PRO A 342 23.56 24.86 -11.99
N ALA A 343 23.45 25.97 -12.73
CA ALA A 343 22.50 26.13 -13.83
C ALA A 343 22.65 25.02 -14.89
N GLU A 344 23.89 24.65 -15.21
CA GLU A 344 24.24 23.65 -16.22
C GLU A 344 23.80 22.23 -15.82
N GLN A 345 23.65 21.98 -14.52
CA GLN A 345 23.27 20.68 -13.96
C GLN A 345 21.77 20.57 -13.66
N ALA A 346 21.03 21.67 -13.69
CA ALA A 346 19.67 21.71 -13.17
C ALA A 346 18.69 20.80 -13.93
N ALA A 347 18.81 20.72 -15.26
CA ALA A 347 17.99 19.82 -16.07
C ALA A 347 18.26 18.35 -15.73
N GLU A 348 19.53 17.95 -15.66
CA GLU A 348 19.92 16.58 -15.33
C GLU A 348 19.51 16.21 -13.90
N TRP A 349 19.69 17.14 -12.96
CA TRP A 349 19.27 16.97 -11.56
C TRP A 349 17.78 16.63 -11.47
N LEU A 350 16.92 17.38 -12.19
CA LEU A 350 15.47 17.11 -12.18
C LEU A 350 15.16 15.78 -12.88
N LEU A 351 15.80 15.49 -14.00
CA LEU A 351 15.57 14.26 -14.77
C LEU A 351 15.94 13.01 -13.96
N GLN A 352 16.97 13.05 -13.10
CA GLN A 352 17.28 11.95 -12.19
C GLN A 352 16.14 11.64 -11.21
N VAL A 353 15.43 12.67 -10.74
CA VAL A 353 14.25 12.51 -9.89
C VAL A 353 13.06 11.95 -10.69
N VAL A 354 12.82 12.49 -11.89
CA VAL A 354 11.75 12.02 -12.80
C VAL A 354 11.93 10.55 -13.15
N GLN A 355 13.17 10.13 -13.44
CA GLN A 355 13.53 8.76 -13.79
C GLN A 355 13.65 7.84 -12.57
N ARG A 356 13.35 8.33 -11.37
CA ARG A 356 13.47 7.60 -10.09
C ARG A 356 14.87 7.05 -9.80
N ARG A 357 15.90 7.61 -10.42
CA ARG A 357 17.31 7.31 -10.11
C ARG A 357 17.75 7.99 -8.83
N LYS A 358 17.01 9.00 -8.38
CA LYS A 358 17.29 9.76 -7.17
C LYS A 358 16.01 10.04 -6.40
N HIS A 359 16.05 9.82 -5.09
CA HIS A 359 14.93 10.13 -4.21
C HIS A 359 14.76 11.65 -4.06
N PRO A 360 13.52 12.21 -4.10
CA PRO A 360 13.28 13.65 -4.05
C PRO A 360 13.89 14.33 -2.82
N LEU A 361 13.83 13.69 -1.64
CA LEU A 361 14.39 14.25 -0.41
C LEU A 361 15.91 14.42 -0.47
N ASP A 362 16.61 13.42 -1.02
CA ASP A 362 18.06 13.48 -1.17
C ASP A 362 18.47 14.51 -2.22
N ALA A 363 17.67 14.64 -3.30
CA ALA A 363 17.86 15.66 -4.31
C ALA A 363 17.76 17.08 -3.75
N ILE A 364 16.73 17.35 -2.93
CA ILE A 364 16.52 18.65 -2.30
C ILE A 364 17.63 18.95 -1.28
N ARG A 365 17.98 17.98 -0.42
CA ARG A 365 19.05 18.16 0.59
C ARG A 365 20.40 18.45 -0.03
N GLN A 366 20.68 17.95 -1.24
CA GLN A 366 21.93 18.27 -1.94
C GLN A 366 22.03 19.75 -2.32
N ILE A 367 20.89 20.40 -2.64
CA ILE A 367 20.89 21.76 -3.19
C ILE A 367 20.49 22.82 -2.17
N ALA A 368 19.76 22.45 -1.11
CA ALA A 368 19.24 23.39 -0.14
C ALA A 368 20.27 23.69 0.97
N ALA A 369 20.67 24.95 1.11
CA ALA A 369 21.50 25.42 2.21
C ALA A 369 20.78 26.54 2.97
N PRO A 370 20.75 26.54 4.32
CA PRO A 370 20.12 27.64 5.06
C PRO A 370 20.74 28.99 4.69
N THR A 371 19.89 29.96 4.36
CA THR A 371 20.32 31.32 4.05
C THR A 371 20.90 32.00 5.31
N PRO A 372 22.05 32.69 5.22
CA PRO A 372 22.61 33.41 6.35
C PRO A 372 21.68 34.51 6.89
N LEU A 373 21.68 34.69 8.22
CA LEU A 373 20.90 35.70 8.93
C LEU A 373 21.18 37.11 8.36
N GLY A 374 20.14 37.80 7.89
CA GLY A 374 20.21 39.20 7.42
C GLY A 374 19.95 39.42 5.93
N LYS A 375 19.78 38.37 5.11
CA LYS A 375 19.30 38.51 3.72
C LYS A 375 17.84 39.01 3.75
N GLN A 376 17.55 40.12 3.07
CA GLN A 376 16.17 40.59 2.96
C GLN A 376 15.36 39.65 2.06
N PRO A 377 14.07 39.40 2.38
CA PRO A 377 13.22 38.54 1.56
C PRO A 377 12.92 39.20 0.22
N THR A 378 13.32 38.55 -0.87
CA THR A 378 12.93 38.94 -2.23
C THR A 378 11.45 38.63 -2.46
N PRO A 379 10.65 39.54 -3.05
CA PRO A 379 9.29 39.24 -3.49
C PRO A 379 9.25 38.03 -4.41
N LEU A 380 8.25 37.16 -4.25
CA LEU A 380 8.15 35.88 -5.00
C LEU A 380 8.26 36.08 -6.53
N ARG A 381 7.65 37.13 -7.08
CA ARG A 381 7.67 37.38 -8.53
C ARG A 381 9.07 37.71 -9.04
N GLU A 382 9.78 38.59 -8.34
CA GLU A 382 11.16 38.96 -8.66
C GLU A 382 12.10 37.76 -8.53
N LEU A 383 11.93 36.97 -7.46
CA LEU A 383 12.67 35.72 -7.27
C LEU A 383 12.45 34.74 -8.43
N VAL A 384 11.20 34.50 -8.82
CA VAL A 384 10.87 33.60 -9.93
C VAL A 384 11.48 34.09 -11.24
N HIS A 385 11.47 35.41 -11.51
CA HIS A 385 12.11 35.97 -12.70
C HIS A 385 13.62 35.73 -12.70
N HIS A 386 14.31 36.01 -11.58
CA HIS A 386 15.73 35.71 -11.46
C HIS A 386 16.04 34.22 -11.64
N LEU A 387 15.21 33.33 -11.09
CA LEU A 387 15.38 31.88 -11.27
C LEU A 387 15.17 31.46 -12.74
N ILE A 388 14.17 32.03 -13.43
CA ILE A 388 13.93 31.73 -14.85
C ILE A 388 15.12 32.17 -15.71
N GLU A 389 15.66 33.36 -15.45
CA GLU A 389 16.86 33.87 -16.15
C GLU A 389 18.09 33.02 -15.83
N HIS A 390 18.32 32.70 -14.55
CA HIS A 390 19.49 31.92 -14.13
C HIS A 390 19.49 30.49 -14.70
N TYR A 391 18.31 29.86 -14.82
CA TYR A 391 18.16 28.49 -15.28
C TYR A 391 17.68 28.37 -16.74
N GLU A 392 17.77 29.43 -17.54
CA GLU A 392 17.22 29.48 -18.92
C GLU A 392 17.62 28.27 -19.77
N GLU A 393 18.90 27.91 -19.81
CA GLU A 393 19.41 26.76 -20.57
C GLU A 393 18.78 25.43 -20.09
N ALA A 394 18.63 25.26 -18.78
CA ALA A 394 18.00 24.08 -18.21
C ALA A 394 16.51 24.01 -18.56
N LEU A 395 15.80 25.15 -18.53
CA LEU A 395 14.39 25.21 -18.90
C LEU A 395 14.15 24.88 -20.37
N HIS A 396 15.05 25.29 -21.27
CA HIS A 396 15.03 24.89 -22.67
C HIS A 396 15.16 23.38 -22.84
N ARG A 397 16.17 22.77 -22.19
CA ARG A 397 16.39 21.32 -22.24
C ARG A 397 15.18 20.55 -21.70
N LEU A 398 14.55 21.02 -20.62
CA LEU A 398 13.37 20.38 -20.05
C LEU A 398 12.14 20.47 -20.97
N HIS A 399 11.97 21.57 -21.70
CA HIS A 399 10.91 21.71 -22.71
C HIS A 399 11.06 20.72 -23.88
N GLU A 400 12.28 20.48 -24.34
CA GLU A 400 12.55 19.50 -25.39
C GLU A 400 12.19 18.07 -24.94
N GLN A 401 12.43 17.74 -23.66
CA GLN A 401 12.11 16.42 -23.10
C GLN A 401 10.61 16.19 -22.88
N GLU A 402 9.83 17.25 -22.67
CA GLU A 402 8.36 17.16 -22.54
C GLU A 402 7.63 17.17 -23.88
N SER A 403 8.26 17.67 -24.93
CA SER A 403 7.65 17.71 -26.26
C SER A 403 7.51 16.28 -26.80
N PRO A 404 6.32 15.85 -27.28
CA PRO A 404 6.18 14.53 -27.88
C PRO A 404 7.13 14.46 -29.08
N ARG A 405 8.05 13.47 -29.10
CA ARG A 405 8.80 13.14 -30.31
C ARG A 405 7.77 12.87 -31.40
N VAL A 406 7.65 13.79 -32.35
CA VAL A 406 6.90 13.56 -33.58
C VAL A 406 7.54 12.34 -34.21
N ARG A 407 6.85 11.20 -34.15
CA ARG A 407 7.21 10.03 -34.96
C ARG A 407 6.90 10.43 -36.40
N THR A 408 7.93 10.90 -37.11
CA THR A 408 7.95 10.91 -38.57
C THR A 408 7.97 9.49 -39.10
#